data_AF-A0A660QXA7-F1
#
_entry.id   AF-A0A660QXA7-F1
#
_cell.length_a   1.000
_cell.length_b   1.000
_cell.length_c   1.000
_cell.angle_alpha   90.00
_cell.angle_beta   90.00
_cell.angle_gamma   90.00
#
_symmetry.space_group_name_H-M   'P 1'
#
loop_
_entity.id
_entity.type
_entity.pdbx_description
1 polymer ?
#
loop_
_entity_poly.entity_id
_entity_poly.type
_entity_poly.pdbx_seq_one_letter_code
_entity_poly.pdbx_strand_id
1 'polypeptide(L)'
;MLIELRYNQKELLTVRLKDNPTSVKELESSGSFIPQRQLDEELRKNITMEKLKMLLDLKKPVVVVVDDQTRKTPVKEALRHLWFNFSKLGFSRNQITILVANGTHRFMTDVEMKSKLGDFPQEFHVEQHNCYKQNSLVASKDGIPIYLNNTLLKSSNVIGIGSVLAHKFSGWSGGSKIISPGVCGYETVFLSHKRSALQEIVSPGQKQNWFRTFIDYVGRVANLKLLINFVMGASGPLSVFAGEPQKVFDQAVREAKRFLCHKLENKYDVTVVSAYPSTKDLWQTGKSFYLGDLTTRDEGHIIVVSSLEDGLGDHPKFAEFLSYDLRDLEAIIDQDSVEDPLAIVAAIAVKRITLKKRITVVTKENNIPCINIKNFEIVPTFPEKILKNRSVVILKDSYVLPVVEEGSKQ
;
A
#
# COMPACT_ATOMS: atom_id res chain seq x y z
N MET A 1 29.34 6.34 -13.50
CA MET A 1 28.05 6.98 -13.12
C MET A 1 27.84 6.82 -11.62
N LEU A 2 27.13 7.75 -10.96
CA LEU A 2 26.74 7.64 -9.55
C LEU A 2 25.24 7.32 -9.48
N ILE A 3 24.86 6.31 -8.70
CA ILE A 3 23.46 6.00 -8.37
C ILE A 3 23.24 6.31 -6.90
N GLU A 4 22.22 7.10 -6.60
CA GLU A 4 21.75 7.37 -5.25
C GLU A 4 20.31 6.90 -5.09
N LEU A 5 20.06 6.09 -4.05
CA LEU A 5 18.76 5.49 -3.76
C LEU A 5 18.45 5.66 -2.28
N ARG A 6 17.19 6.00 -1.94
CA ARG A 6 16.76 6.00 -0.54
C ARG A 6 16.78 4.57 -0.01
N TYR A 7 17.57 4.33 1.03
CA TYR A 7 17.69 3.03 1.68
C TYR A 7 16.64 2.90 2.79
N ASN A 8 16.49 3.96 3.58
CA ASN A 8 15.41 4.13 4.56
C ASN A 8 15.07 5.64 4.70
N GLN A 9 14.43 6.03 5.81
CA GLN A 9 14.06 7.41 6.07
C GLN A 9 15.26 8.36 6.27
N LYS A 10 16.41 7.84 6.71
CA LYS A 10 17.58 8.63 7.13
C LYS A 10 18.80 8.42 6.22
N GLU A 11 18.86 7.33 5.48
CA GLU A 11 20.04 6.88 4.76
C GLU A 11 19.81 6.76 3.26
N LEU A 12 20.85 7.10 2.51
CA LEU A 12 20.98 6.85 1.09
C LEU A 12 21.97 5.72 0.85
N LEU A 13 21.66 4.83 -0.09
CA LEU A 13 22.64 3.95 -0.70
C LEU A 13 23.24 4.67 -1.91
N THR A 14 24.55 4.95 -1.83
CA THR A 14 25.31 5.54 -2.93
C THR A 14 26.19 4.47 -3.58
N VAL A 15 26.01 4.25 -4.88
CA VAL A 15 26.76 3.26 -5.67
C VAL A 15 27.50 3.98 -6.79
N ARG A 16 28.83 3.89 -6.77
CA ARG A 16 29.67 4.39 -7.86
C ARG A 16 29.95 3.24 -8.83
N LEU A 17 29.26 3.25 -9.98
CA LEU A 17 29.43 2.20 -10.98
C LEU A 17 30.81 2.24 -11.61
N LYS A 18 31.51 1.09 -11.54
CA LYS A 18 32.76 0.84 -12.28
C LYS A 18 32.51 0.30 -13.68
N ASP A 19 31.49 -0.55 -13.82
CA ASP A 19 31.02 -1.07 -15.09
C ASP A 19 29.84 -0.24 -15.59
N ASN A 20 29.92 0.26 -16.83
CA ASN A 20 28.89 1.15 -17.36
C ASN A 20 27.75 0.36 -18.05
N PRO A 21 26.48 0.68 -17.76
CA PRO A 21 25.32 0.21 -18.52
C PRO A 21 25.30 0.81 -19.94
N THR A 22 24.57 0.18 -20.87
CA THR A 22 24.40 0.71 -22.23
C THR A 22 23.50 1.93 -22.26
N SER A 23 22.52 2.00 -21.36
CA SER A 23 21.64 3.16 -21.17
C SER A 23 21.08 3.17 -19.76
N VAL A 24 20.75 4.36 -19.25
CA VAL A 24 20.14 4.55 -17.93
C VAL A 24 19.00 5.55 -18.02
N LYS A 25 17.84 5.17 -17.50
CA LYS A 25 16.71 6.07 -17.29
C LYS A 25 16.34 6.10 -15.81
N GLU A 26 16.29 7.29 -15.22
CA GLU A 26 15.83 7.46 -13.84
C GLU A 26 14.39 7.98 -13.82
N LEU A 27 13.57 7.41 -12.94
CA LEU A 27 12.19 7.81 -12.69
C LEU A 27 12.01 8.09 -11.19
N GLU A 28 11.36 9.19 -10.87
CA GLU A 28 10.99 9.58 -9.51
C GLU A 28 9.57 10.15 -9.52
N SER A 29 8.88 10.11 -8.37
CA SER A 29 7.54 10.69 -8.28
C SER A 29 7.59 12.17 -8.69
N SER A 30 6.83 12.53 -9.72
CA SER A 30 6.81 13.89 -10.26
C SER A 30 5.77 14.77 -9.56
N GLY A 31 5.97 16.09 -9.58
CA GLY A 31 5.04 17.08 -9.04
C GLY A 31 5.56 17.86 -7.83
N SER A 32 4.96 19.02 -7.59
CA SER A 32 5.28 19.85 -6.43
C SER A 32 4.58 19.29 -5.20
N PHE A 33 5.34 18.70 -4.28
CA PHE A 33 4.83 18.28 -2.97
C PHE A 33 4.20 19.48 -2.25
N ILE A 34 3.09 19.26 -1.55
CA ILE A 34 2.48 20.25 -0.67
C ILE A 34 3.39 20.40 0.55
N PRO A 35 4.05 21.55 0.75
CA PRO A 35 4.84 21.78 1.94
C PRO A 35 3.96 21.74 3.19
N GLN A 36 4.51 21.31 4.33
CA GLN A 36 3.76 21.21 5.59
C GLN A 36 2.98 22.50 5.93
N ARG A 37 3.57 23.67 5.65
CA ARG A 37 2.94 24.98 5.88
C ARG A 37 1.67 25.23 5.04
N GLN A 38 1.57 24.62 3.85
CA GLN A 38 0.41 24.75 2.94
C GLN A 38 -0.58 23.61 3.10
N LEU A 39 -0.18 22.49 3.71
CA LEU A 39 -1.05 21.33 3.93
C LEU A 39 -2.31 21.71 4.73
N ASP A 40 -2.17 22.62 5.68
CA ASP A 40 -3.31 23.13 6.45
C ASP A 40 -4.32 23.92 5.64
N GLU A 41 -3.85 24.69 4.66
CA GLU A 41 -4.73 25.43 3.75
C GLU A 41 -5.50 24.45 2.85
N GLU A 42 -4.81 23.44 2.31
CA GLU A 42 -5.43 22.41 1.49
C GLU A 42 -6.45 21.57 2.25
N LEU A 43 -6.16 21.22 3.52
CA LEU A 43 -7.10 20.50 4.37
C LEU A 43 -8.31 21.35 4.73
N ARG A 44 -8.16 22.65 5.03
CA ARG A 44 -9.29 23.57 5.27
C ARG A 44 -10.19 23.72 4.04
N LYS A 45 -9.60 23.83 2.84
CA LYS A 45 -10.36 23.92 1.57
C LYS A 45 -11.15 22.63 1.30
N ASN A 46 -10.59 21.48 1.64
CA ASN A 46 -11.20 20.19 1.32
C ASN A 46 -12.19 19.70 2.40
N ILE A 47 -11.88 19.86 3.68
CA ILE A 47 -12.67 19.40 4.82
C ILE A 47 -13.51 20.58 5.33
N THR A 48 -14.68 20.79 4.72
CA THR A 48 -15.57 21.91 5.06
C THR A 48 -16.77 21.44 5.88
N MET A 49 -17.29 22.31 6.75
CA MET A 49 -18.53 22.03 7.50
C MET A 49 -19.70 21.70 6.57
N GLU A 50 -19.81 22.35 5.41
CA GLU A 50 -20.88 22.11 4.44
C GLU A 50 -20.88 20.65 3.93
N LYS A 51 -19.70 20.13 3.55
CA LYS A 51 -19.56 18.72 3.15
C LYS A 51 -19.90 17.77 4.29
N LEU A 52 -19.50 18.08 5.51
CA LEU A 52 -19.83 17.28 6.69
C LEU A 52 -21.35 17.24 6.94
N LYS A 53 -22.02 18.39 6.90
CA LYS A 53 -23.49 18.50 7.04
C LYS A 53 -24.25 17.74 5.95
N MET A 54 -23.71 17.74 4.73
CA MET A 54 -24.34 17.07 3.58
C MET A 54 -24.21 15.53 3.66
N LEU A 55 -23.09 15.03 4.16
CA LEU A 55 -22.76 13.59 4.09
C LEU A 55 -23.02 12.83 5.40
N LEU A 56 -23.08 13.51 6.54
CA LEU A 56 -23.18 12.89 7.86
C LEU A 56 -24.51 13.21 8.53
N ASP A 57 -25.03 12.25 9.29
CA ASP A 57 -26.13 12.49 10.23
C ASP A 57 -25.56 13.07 11.53
N LEU A 58 -25.70 14.39 11.74
CA LEU A 58 -25.13 15.09 12.89
C LEU A 58 -25.66 14.62 14.26
N LYS A 59 -26.74 13.82 14.28
CA LYS A 59 -27.32 13.27 15.52
C LYS A 59 -26.72 11.91 15.90
N LYS A 60 -25.85 11.34 15.06
CA LYS A 60 -25.32 9.98 15.21
C LYS A 60 -23.82 10.00 15.52
N PRO A 61 -23.32 9.05 16.31
CA PRO A 61 -21.88 8.93 16.57
C PRO A 61 -21.11 8.69 15.26
N VAL A 62 -19.82 9.02 15.24
CA VAL A 62 -18.93 8.93 14.08
C VAL A 62 -17.80 7.95 14.38
N VAL A 63 -17.51 7.08 13.42
CA VAL A 63 -16.28 6.27 13.41
C VAL A 63 -15.35 6.81 12.33
N VAL A 64 -14.16 7.25 12.74
CA VAL A 64 -13.11 7.70 11.82
C VAL A 64 -12.08 6.59 11.68
N VAL A 65 -12.09 5.92 10.54
CA VAL A 65 -11.15 4.87 10.18
C VAL A 65 -9.89 5.49 9.57
N VAL A 66 -8.74 5.18 10.14
CA VAL A 66 -7.44 5.75 9.74
C VAL A 66 -6.45 4.65 9.40
N ASP A 67 -5.55 4.88 8.43
CA ASP A 67 -4.53 3.89 8.10
C ASP A 67 -3.42 3.81 9.15
N ASP A 68 -2.72 2.68 9.17
CA ASP A 68 -1.72 2.35 10.18
C ASP A 68 -0.32 2.95 9.88
N GLN A 69 0.69 2.50 10.65
CA GLN A 69 2.08 2.95 10.54
C GLN A 69 2.74 2.62 9.19
N THR A 70 2.22 1.65 8.43
CA THR A 70 2.78 1.26 7.11
C THR A 70 2.48 2.30 6.03
N ARG A 71 1.67 3.31 6.34
CA ARG A 71 1.31 4.41 5.45
C ARG A 71 1.83 5.75 5.97
N LYS A 72 2.36 6.57 5.05
CA LYS A 72 2.83 7.93 5.35
C LYS A 72 1.73 9.00 5.28
N THR A 73 0.46 8.59 5.29
CA THR A 73 -0.69 9.51 5.25
C THR A 73 -0.65 10.49 6.43
N PRO A 74 -0.78 11.82 6.19
CA PRO A 74 -0.87 12.87 7.22
C PRO A 74 -2.17 12.81 8.06
N VAL A 75 -2.33 11.74 8.83
CA VAL A 75 -3.57 11.45 9.57
C VAL A 75 -3.80 12.46 10.69
N LYS A 76 -2.78 12.77 11.51
CA LYS A 76 -2.91 13.76 12.60
C LYS A 76 -3.37 15.13 12.10
N GLU A 77 -2.87 15.58 10.95
CA GLU A 77 -3.27 16.85 10.35
C GLU A 77 -4.73 16.80 9.91
N ALA A 78 -5.13 15.74 9.20
CA ALA A 78 -6.51 15.54 8.77
C ALA A 78 -7.48 15.47 9.97
N LEU A 79 -7.13 14.73 11.01
CA LEU A 79 -7.92 14.61 12.24
C LEU A 79 -8.09 15.97 12.93
N ARG A 80 -7.05 16.81 12.99
CA ARG A 80 -7.14 18.15 13.59
C ARG A 80 -8.17 19.03 12.88
N HIS A 81 -8.14 19.06 11.54
CA HIS A 81 -9.10 19.85 10.75
C HIS A 81 -10.51 19.25 10.79
N LEU A 82 -10.62 17.92 10.84
CA LEU A 82 -11.90 17.24 11.02
C LEU A 82 -12.51 17.58 12.39
N TRP A 83 -11.72 17.49 13.46
CA TRP A 83 -12.15 17.83 14.82
C TRP A 83 -12.53 19.31 14.97
N PHE A 84 -11.77 20.23 14.37
CA PHE A 84 -12.12 21.65 14.36
C PHE A 84 -13.55 21.86 13.84
N ASN A 85 -13.90 21.27 12.71
CA ASN A 85 -15.25 21.38 12.16
C ASN A 85 -16.28 20.62 13.00
N PHE A 86 -15.97 19.42 13.50
CA PHE A 86 -16.89 18.66 14.35
C PHE A 86 -17.26 19.39 15.63
N SER A 87 -16.30 20.01 16.31
CA SER A 87 -16.56 20.82 17.50
C SER A 87 -17.52 21.99 17.21
N LYS A 88 -17.40 22.63 16.04
CA LYS A 88 -18.32 23.69 15.58
C LYS A 88 -19.71 23.18 15.21
N LEU A 89 -19.81 21.90 14.85
CA LEU A 89 -21.08 21.22 14.56
C LEU A 89 -21.73 20.62 15.82
N GLY A 90 -21.12 20.80 17.00
CA GLY A 90 -21.69 20.35 18.28
C GLY A 90 -21.36 18.91 18.66
N PHE A 91 -20.45 18.24 17.97
CA PHE A 91 -19.98 16.92 18.38
C PHE A 91 -19.12 17.01 19.64
N SER A 92 -19.37 16.12 20.59
CA SER A 92 -18.46 15.86 21.70
C SER A 92 -17.49 14.73 21.37
N ARG A 93 -16.31 14.73 22.02
CA ARG A 93 -15.25 13.73 21.76
C ARG A 93 -15.72 12.28 21.97
N ASN A 94 -16.64 12.04 22.93
CA ASN A 94 -17.22 10.72 23.20
C ASN A 94 -18.14 10.19 22.07
N GLN A 95 -18.59 11.04 21.15
CA GLN A 95 -19.34 10.63 19.96
C GLN A 95 -18.43 10.19 18.82
N ILE A 96 -17.11 10.32 18.98
CA ILE A 96 -16.13 10.02 17.93
C ILE A 96 -15.25 8.87 18.41
N THR A 97 -15.21 7.79 17.63
CA THR A 97 -14.24 6.72 17.80
C THR A 97 -13.26 6.74 16.64
N ILE A 98 -11.97 6.69 16.93
CA ILE A 98 -10.93 6.52 15.90
C ILE A 98 -10.58 5.04 15.84
N LEU A 99 -10.74 4.43 14.67
CA LEU A 99 -10.43 3.02 14.43
C LEU A 99 -9.23 2.92 13.50
N VAL A 100 -8.12 2.37 13.98
CA VAL A 100 -6.94 2.12 13.15
C VAL A 100 -7.18 0.88 12.29
N ALA A 101 -7.01 1.03 10.98
CA ALA A 101 -7.19 0.00 9.97
C ALA A 101 -5.91 -0.82 9.77
N ASN A 102 -5.58 -1.67 10.75
CA ASN A 102 -4.40 -2.53 10.71
C ASN A 102 -4.49 -3.62 9.61
N GLY A 103 -5.69 -4.02 9.20
CA GLY A 103 -5.87 -5.20 8.35
C GLY A 103 -5.29 -6.45 9.01
N THR A 104 -4.31 -7.08 8.37
CA THR A 104 -3.58 -8.25 8.91
C THR A 104 -2.27 -7.90 9.61
N HIS A 105 -1.91 -6.61 9.68
CA HIS A 105 -0.68 -6.18 10.32
C HIS A 105 -0.78 -6.21 11.85
N ARG A 106 0.38 -6.22 12.51
CA ARG A 106 0.45 -6.04 13.96
C ARG A 106 -0.19 -4.74 14.44
N PHE A 107 -0.45 -4.69 15.74
CA PHE A 107 -0.75 -3.43 16.40
C PHE A 107 0.44 -2.47 16.32
N MET A 108 0.10 -1.19 16.16
CA MET A 108 1.01 -0.08 16.35
C MET A 108 1.38 0.02 17.82
N THR A 109 2.67 0.29 18.06
CA THR A 109 3.18 0.64 19.39
C THR A 109 2.71 2.04 19.81
N ASP A 110 2.81 2.37 21.09
CA ASP A 110 2.46 3.71 21.59
C ASP A 110 3.26 4.83 20.89
N VAL A 111 4.53 4.57 20.56
CA VAL A 111 5.39 5.51 19.83
C VAL A 111 4.87 5.72 18.41
N GLU A 112 4.48 4.66 17.72
CA GLU A 112 3.90 4.74 16.38
C GLU A 112 2.52 5.41 16.41
N MET A 113 1.69 5.10 17.41
CA MET A 113 0.38 5.74 17.62
C MET A 113 0.54 7.23 17.83
N LYS A 114 1.46 7.65 18.72
CA LYS A 114 1.76 9.07 18.95
C LYS A 114 2.32 9.75 17.71
N SER A 115 3.19 9.08 16.96
CA SER A 115 3.74 9.63 15.70
C SER A 115 2.66 9.86 14.65
N LYS A 116 1.74 8.89 14.50
CA LYS A 116 0.70 8.87 13.47
C LYS A 116 -0.50 9.76 13.80
N LEU A 117 -0.93 9.75 15.07
CA LEU A 117 -2.17 10.38 15.53
C LEU A 117 -1.92 11.61 16.42
N GLY A 118 -0.70 11.88 16.88
CA GLY A 118 -0.43 12.96 17.82
C GLY A 118 -1.05 12.68 19.19
N ASP A 119 -1.70 13.67 19.79
CA ASP A 119 -2.29 13.58 21.13
C ASP A 119 -3.73 13.03 21.12
N PHE A 120 -4.29 12.70 19.95
CA PHE A 120 -5.64 12.16 19.82
C PHE A 120 -5.92 10.93 20.72
N PRO A 121 -4.98 9.97 20.91
CA PRO A 121 -5.20 8.86 21.85
C PRO A 121 -5.42 9.26 23.32
N GLN A 122 -5.02 10.46 23.72
CA GLN A 122 -5.25 10.99 25.08
C GLN A 122 -6.62 11.66 25.22
N GLU A 123 -7.20 12.11 24.11
CA GLU A 123 -8.43 12.92 24.09
C GLU A 123 -9.65 12.16 23.57
N PHE A 124 -9.45 11.12 22.77
CA PHE A 124 -10.49 10.37 22.07
C PHE A 124 -10.40 8.89 22.37
N HIS A 125 -11.52 8.18 22.19
CA HIS A 125 -11.48 6.72 22.16
C HIS A 125 -10.81 6.26 20.86
N VAL A 126 -9.70 5.54 21.00
CA VAL A 126 -8.94 4.98 19.88
C VAL A 126 -8.87 3.46 20.02
N GLU A 127 -9.26 2.76 18.96
CA GLU A 127 -9.23 1.31 18.85
C GLU A 127 -8.29 0.90 17.71
N GLN A 128 -7.57 -0.22 17.88
CA GLN A 128 -6.82 -0.85 16.79
C GLN A 128 -7.56 -2.10 16.32
N HIS A 129 -7.73 -2.23 15.00
CA HIS A 129 -8.44 -3.36 14.41
C HIS A 129 -7.65 -4.66 14.55
N ASN A 130 -8.33 -5.74 14.94
CA ASN A 130 -7.79 -7.09 14.93
C ASN A 130 -8.65 -8.01 14.06
N CYS A 131 -8.08 -8.45 12.94
CA CYS A 131 -8.79 -9.31 11.98
C CYS A 131 -9.05 -10.74 12.50
N TYR A 132 -8.35 -11.18 13.54
CA TYR A 132 -8.50 -12.50 14.17
C TYR A 132 -9.47 -12.51 15.37
N LYS A 133 -10.00 -11.35 15.77
CA LYS A 133 -10.97 -11.22 16.88
C LYS A 133 -12.39 -11.15 16.37
N GLN A 134 -13.33 -10.92 17.29
CA GLN A 134 -14.75 -10.90 16.99
C GLN A 134 -15.08 -9.79 15.98
N ASN A 135 -15.46 -10.21 14.78
CA ASN A 135 -16.00 -9.40 13.71
C ASN A 135 -17.39 -9.96 13.37
N SER A 136 -18.33 -9.12 12.95
CA SER A 136 -19.67 -9.58 12.62
C SER A 136 -19.81 -9.82 11.13
N LEU A 137 -20.46 -10.93 10.78
CA LEU A 137 -20.91 -11.17 9.41
C LEU A 137 -22.01 -10.16 9.07
N VAL A 138 -21.77 -9.32 8.06
CA VAL A 138 -22.71 -8.27 7.66
C VAL A 138 -23.31 -8.47 6.27
N ALA A 139 -22.62 -9.23 5.41
CA ALA A 139 -23.02 -9.49 4.04
C ALA A 139 -22.18 -10.64 3.46
N SER A 140 -22.46 -11.00 2.22
CA SER A 140 -21.59 -11.82 1.40
C SER A 140 -21.59 -11.29 -0.03
N LYS A 141 -20.49 -11.51 -0.75
CA LYS A 141 -20.39 -11.18 -2.16
C LYS A 141 -19.56 -12.21 -2.90
N ASP A 142 -20.14 -12.75 -3.97
CA ASP A 142 -19.50 -13.72 -4.86
C ASP A 142 -18.90 -14.93 -4.12
N GLY A 143 -19.62 -15.43 -3.10
CA GLY A 143 -19.22 -16.55 -2.26
C GLY A 143 -18.25 -16.21 -1.12
N ILE A 144 -17.88 -14.93 -0.94
CA ILE A 144 -16.99 -14.48 0.12
C ILE A 144 -17.82 -13.85 1.24
N PRO A 145 -17.74 -14.35 2.49
CA PRO A 145 -18.38 -13.71 3.63
C PRO A 145 -17.68 -12.40 3.96
N ILE A 146 -18.45 -11.38 4.35
CA ILE A 146 -17.94 -10.06 4.72
C ILE A 146 -18.11 -9.89 6.22
N TYR A 147 -17.01 -10.05 6.94
CA TYR A 147 -16.88 -9.78 8.35
C TYR A 147 -16.30 -8.39 8.57
N LEU A 148 -17.00 -7.54 9.31
CA LEU A 148 -16.54 -6.19 9.64
C LEU A 148 -16.34 -6.03 11.16
N ASN A 149 -15.42 -5.14 11.53
CA ASN A 149 -15.24 -4.74 12.92
C ASN A 149 -16.55 -4.17 13.50
N ASN A 150 -16.91 -4.65 14.68
CA ASN A 150 -18.17 -4.34 15.35
C ASN A 150 -18.35 -2.84 15.67
N THR A 151 -17.26 -2.09 15.80
CA THR A 151 -17.32 -0.65 16.04
C THR A 151 -17.96 0.09 14.87
N LEU A 152 -17.81 -0.41 13.63
CA LEU A 152 -18.51 0.15 12.48
C LEU A 152 -20.04 0.02 12.58
N LEU A 153 -20.54 -1.03 13.24
CA LEU A 153 -21.98 -1.29 13.38
C LEU A 153 -22.65 -0.35 14.38
N LYS A 154 -21.87 0.27 15.26
CA LYS A 154 -22.35 1.19 16.27
C LYS A 154 -22.60 2.60 15.70
N SER A 155 -22.20 2.86 14.46
CA SER A 155 -22.29 4.19 13.83
C SER A 155 -22.83 4.12 12.41
N SER A 156 -23.71 5.07 12.09
CA SER A 156 -24.17 5.31 10.71
C SER A 156 -23.30 6.36 9.98
N ASN A 157 -22.23 6.84 10.59
CA ASN A 157 -21.30 7.83 10.05
C ASN A 157 -19.88 7.26 10.06
N VAL A 158 -19.51 6.53 9.01
CA VAL A 158 -18.15 6.03 8.84
C VAL A 158 -17.37 6.98 7.94
N ILE A 159 -16.21 7.43 8.42
CA ILE A 159 -15.29 8.31 7.69
C ILE A 159 -13.98 7.58 7.49
N GLY A 160 -13.42 7.61 6.29
CA GLY A 160 -12.11 7.04 6.00
C GLY A 160 -11.05 8.12 5.81
N ILE A 161 -9.86 7.93 6.37
CA ILE A 161 -8.67 8.75 6.10
C ILE A 161 -7.55 7.83 5.61
N GLY A 162 -7.08 8.03 4.39
CA GLY A 162 -6.03 7.19 3.81
C GLY A 162 -5.37 7.78 2.57
N SER A 163 -4.55 6.97 1.89
CA SER A 163 -3.82 7.40 0.68
C SER A 163 -4.01 6.48 -0.53
N VAL A 164 -3.95 7.08 -1.73
CA VAL A 164 -3.92 6.41 -3.04
C VAL A 164 -2.46 6.27 -3.49
N LEU A 165 -2.10 5.05 -3.87
CA LEU A 165 -0.88 4.67 -4.57
C LEU A 165 -1.15 3.43 -5.42
N ALA A 166 -0.24 3.11 -6.34
CA ALA A 166 -0.37 1.91 -7.16
C ALA A 166 -0.29 0.63 -6.30
N HIS A 167 -1.11 -0.37 -6.59
CA HIS A 167 -1.22 -1.59 -5.79
C HIS A 167 -1.48 -2.82 -6.66
N LYS A 168 -0.73 -3.91 -6.43
CA LYS A 168 -0.76 -5.10 -7.29
C LYS A 168 -2.14 -5.74 -7.45
N PHE A 169 -2.87 -5.94 -6.36
CA PHE A 169 -4.14 -6.68 -6.41
C PHE A 169 -5.33 -5.81 -6.78
N SER A 170 -5.36 -4.56 -6.34
CA SER A 170 -6.53 -3.68 -6.46
C SER A 170 -6.37 -2.63 -7.55
N GLY A 171 -5.23 -2.62 -8.26
CA GLY A 171 -4.79 -1.56 -9.15
C GLY A 171 -4.34 -0.32 -8.38
N TRP A 172 -5.22 0.27 -7.59
CA TRP A 172 -4.94 1.42 -6.73
C TRP A 172 -5.34 1.11 -5.28
N SER A 173 -4.56 1.60 -4.30
CA SER A 173 -4.99 1.68 -2.91
C SER A 173 -6.01 2.82 -2.70
N GLY A 174 -6.31 3.18 -1.45
CA GLY A 174 -7.27 4.24 -1.15
C GLY A 174 -8.70 3.86 -1.50
N GLY A 175 -9.59 4.85 -1.50
CA GLY A 175 -11.02 4.61 -1.58
C GLY A 175 -11.51 3.77 -0.40
N SER A 176 -12.44 2.88 -0.68
CA SER A 176 -12.97 1.90 0.28
C SER A 176 -11.95 0.89 0.79
N LYS A 177 -10.67 0.94 0.35
CA LYS A 177 -9.63 0.03 0.84
C LYS A 177 -9.31 0.26 2.33
N ILE A 178 -9.58 1.47 2.82
CA ILE A 178 -9.53 1.78 4.26
C ILE A 178 -10.49 0.90 5.08
N ILE A 179 -11.56 0.40 4.45
CA ILE A 179 -12.49 -0.56 5.02
C ILE A 179 -12.07 -2.00 4.72
N SER A 180 -11.87 -2.35 3.44
CA SER A 180 -11.49 -3.70 3.03
C SER A 180 -10.14 -3.69 2.30
N PRO A 181 -9.08 -4.31 2.86
CA PRO A 181 -9.09 -5.18 4.02
C PRO A 181 -8.99 -4.48 5.38
N GLY A 182 -8.85 -3.15 5.42
CA GLY A 182 -8.38 -2.41 6.59
C GLY A 182 -9.03 -2.73 7.94
N VAL A 183 -10.33 -3.01 7.97
CA VAL A 183 -11.09 -3.36 9.19
C VAL A 183 -12.01 -4.57 8.98
N CYS A 184 -11.59 -5.49 8.10
CA CYS A 184 -12.29 -6.74 7.82
C CYS A 184 -11.72 -7.91 8.62
N GLY A 185 -12.57 -8.86 8.98
CA GLY A 185 -12.13 -10.13 9.55
C GLY A 185 -11.22 -10.92 8.60
N TYR A 186 -10.33 -11.74 9.16
CA TYR A 186 -9.26 -12.42 8.42
C TYR A 186 -9.79 -13.25 7.25
N GLU A 187 -10.89 -13.99 7.45
CA GLU A 187 -11.50 -14.81 6.41
C GLU A 187 -11.91 -13.99 5.16
N THR A 188 -12.55 -12.83 5.36
CA THR A 188 -12.87 -11.90 4.27
C THR A 188 -11.62 -11.43 3.55
N VAL A 189 -10.56 -11.09 4.30
CA VAL A 189 -9.29 -10.63 3.75
C VAL A 189 -8.64 -11.75 2.93
N PHE A 190 -8.47 -12.93 3.51
CA PHE A 190 -7.81 -14.06 2.87
C PHE A 190 -8.54 -14.49 1.60
N LEU A 191 -9.84 -14.78 1.67
CA LEU A 191 -10.60 -15.30 0.53
C LEU A 191 -10.64 -14.30 -0.64
N SER A 192 -10.73 -13.01 -0.33
CA SER A 192 -10.73 -11.97 -1.38
C SER A 192 -9.37 -11.80 -2.05
N HIS A 193 -8.27 -11.84 -1.29
CA HIS A 193 -6.92 -11.80 -1.86
C HIS A 193 -6.58 -13.08 -2.63
N LYS A 194 -6.93 -14.26 -2.09
CA LYS A 194 -6.80 -15.55 -2.77
C LYS A 194 -7.49 -15.52 -4.12
N ARG A 195 -8.76 -15.11 -4.17
CA ARG A 195 -9.49 -15.01 -5.43
C ARG A 195 -8.82 -14.06 -6.40
N SER A 196 -8.41 -12.87 -5.95
CA SER A 196 -7.70 -11.90 -6.81
C SER A 196 -6.40 -12.49 -7.37
N ALA A 197 -5.63 -13.22 -6.56
CA ALA A 197 -4.38 -13.83 -7.00
C ALA A 197 -4.59 -15.01 -7.97
N LEU A 198 -5.59 -15.85 -7.74
CA LEU A 198 -5.80 -17.07 -8.53
C LEU A 198 -6.64 -16.85 -9.79
N GLN A 199 -7.58 -15.91 -9.76
CA GLN A 199 -8.59 -15.74 -10.81
C GLN A 199 -8.45 -14.43 -11.60
N GLU A 200 -7.49 -13.57 -11.25
CA GLU A 200 -7.24 -12.32 -11.98
C GLU A 200 -5.76 -12.11 -12.31
N ILE A 201 -5.54 -11.35 -13.38
CA ILE A 201 -4.25 -10.74 -13.68
C ILE A 201 -4.45 -9.23 -13.60
N VAL A 202 -4.10 -8.66 -12.45
CA VAL A 202 -4.20 -7.21 -12.19
C VAL A 202 -2.82 -6.60 -12.19
N SER A 203 -2.63 -5.52 -12.96
CA SER A 203 -1.41 -4.71 -12.90
C SER A 203 -1.56 -3.58 -11.88
N PRO A 204 -0.49 -3.17 -11.18
CA PRO A 204 -0.48 -1.89 -10.47
C PRO A 204 -0.97 -0.76 -11.39
N GLY A 205 -1.90 0.06 -10.91
CA GLY A 205 -2.55 1.12 -11.68
C GLY A 205 -3.83 0.73 -12.45
N GLN A 206 -4.18 -0.56 -12.51
CA GLN A 206 -5.37 -1.03 -13.23
C GLN A 206 -6.64 -0.88 -12.38
N LYS A 207 -7.38 0.21 -12.54
CA LYS A 207 -8.60 0.49 -11.75
C LYS A 207 -9.72 -0.55 -11.98
N GLN A 208 -9.83 -1.10 -13.18
CA GLN A 208 -10.90 -2.04 -13.54
C GLN A 208 -10.44 -3.47 -13.24
N ASN A 209 -10.87 -4.00 -12.10
CA ASN A 209 -10.66 -5.39 -11.68
C ASN A 209 -11.74 -5.79 -10.67
N TRP A 210 -12.01 -7.10 -10.54
CA TRP A 210 -13.00 -7.63 -9.62
C TRP A 210 -12.66 -7.24 -8.18
N PHE A 211 -11.40 -7.35 -7.75
CA PHE A 211 -11.05 -7.07 -6.36
C PHE A 211 -11.38 -5.63 -5.95
N ARG A 212 -11.19 -4.64 -6.84
CA ARG A 212 -11.61 -3.25 -6.64
C ARG A 212 -13.13 -3.15 -6.47
N THR A 213 -13.91 -3.82 -7.33
CA THR A 213 -15.38 -3.82 -7.20
C THR A 213 -15.86 -4.47 -5.90
N PHE A 214 -15.17 -5.51 -5.44
CA PHE A 214 -15.41 -6.14 -4.14
C PHE A 214 -15.12 -5.16 -3.00
N ILE A 215 -13.96 -4.50 -3.00
CA ILE A 215 -13.61 -3.50 -1.98
C ILE A 215 -14.62 -2.34 -1.96
N ASP A 216 -15.06 -1.85 -3.13
CA ASP A 216 -16.06 -0.79 -3.22
C ASP A 216 -17.43 -1.23 -2.69
N TYR A 217 -17.81 -2.49 -2.92
CA TYR A 217 -19.01 -3.07 -2.33
C TYR A 217 -18.91 -3.11 -0.80
N VAL A 218 -17.80 -3.60 -0.25
CA VAL A 218 -17.60 -3.68 1.20
C VAL A 218 -17.63 -2.28 1.83
N GLY A 219 -17.04 -1.27 1.19
CA GLY A 219 -17.14 0.12 1.67
C GLY A 219 -18.56 0.67 1.75
N ARG A 220 -19.44 0.29 0.79
CA ARG A 220 -20.87 0.65 0.84
C ARG A 220 -21.61 -0.08 1.95
N VAL A 221 -21.34 -1.38 2.13
CA VAL A 221 -21.91 -2.19 3.23
C VAL A 221 -21.50 -1.62 4.59
N ALA A 222 -20.24 -1.20 4.73
CA ALA A 222 -19.72 -0.53 5.91
C ALA A 222 -20.22 0.91 6.08
N ASN A 223 -21.06 1.40 5.17
CA ASN A 223 -21.65 2.73 5.21
C ASN A 223 -20.60 3.86 5.30
N LEU A 224 -19.50 3.72 4.56
CA LEU A 224 -18.49 4.76 4.39
C LEU A 224 -19.15 5.99 3.73
N LYS A 225 -19.35 7.06 4.51
CA LYS A 225 -20.07 8.27 4.10
C LYS A 225 -19.15 9.34 3.54
N LEU A 226 -17.96 9.45 4.09
CA LEU A 226 -16.98 10.47 3.73
C LEU A 226 -15.59 9.84 3.67
N LEU A 227 -14.83 10.23 2.66
CA LEU A 227 -13.45 9.84 2.49
C LEU A 227 -12.58 11.09 2.41
N ILE A 228 -11.49 11.11 3.17
CA ILE A 228 -10.37 12.04 3.04
C ILE A 228 -9.22 11.22 2.45
N ASN A 229 -8.92 11.41 1.17
CA ASN A 229 -7.92 10.62 0.47
C ASN A 229 -6.77 11.50 -0.03
N PHE A 230 -5.55 11.16 0.38
CA PHE A 230 -4.32 11.79 -0.08
C PHE A 230 -3.75 11.08 -1.31
N VAL A 231 -3.14 11.84 -2.22
CA VAL A 231 -2.18 11.31 -3.19
C VAL A 231 -0.79 11.56 -2.62
N MET A 232 0.00 10.50 -2.47
CA MET A 232 1.30 10.57 -1.82
C MET A 232 2.44 10.44 -2.84
N GLY A 233 3.46 11.28 -2.68
CA GLY A 233 4.77 11.16 -3.31
C GLY A 233 5.83 10.79 -2.27
N ALA A 234 7.03 10.43 -2.71
CA ALA A 234 8.07 9.94 -1.79
C ALA A 234 8.51 10.99 -0.75
N SER A 235 8.32 12.27 -1.05
CA SER A 235 8.69 13.38 -0.15
C SER A 235 7.51 14.00 0.61
N GLY A 236 6.28 13.52 0.39
CA GLY A 236 5.11 14.08 1.07
C GLY A 236 3.81 13.99 0.25
N PRO A 237 2.71 14.57 0.76
CA PRO A 237 1.44 14.64 0.02
C PRO A 237 1.57 15.53 -1.22
N LEU A 238 0.98 15.08 -2.33
CA LEU A 238 0.88 15.81 -3.60
C LEU A 238 -0.49 16.47 -3.77
N SER A 239 -1.53 15.85 -3.23
CA SER A 239 -2.89 16.40 -3.18
C SER A 239 -3.71 15.72 -2.08
N VAL A 240 -4.82 16.35 -1.70
CA VAL A 240 -5.81 15.79 -0.77
C VAL A 240 -7.21 16.13 -1.26
N PHE A 241 -8.12 15.16 -1.16
CA PHE A 241 -9.51 15.30 -1.53
C PHE A 241 -10.40 14.85 -0.39
N ALA A 242 -11.55 15.52 -0.20
CA ALA A 242 -12.53 15.10 0.79
C ALA A 242 -13.98 15.22 0.28
N GLY A 243 -14.81 14.22 0.55
CA GLY A 243 -16.18 14.12 0.06
C GLY A 243 -16.69 12.68 -0.05
N GLU A 244 -17.66 12.46 -0.95
CA GLU A 244 -18.26 11.15 -1.21
C GLU A 244 -17.19 10.12 -1.68
N PRO A 245 -17.13 8.90 -1.11
CA PRO A 245 -15.98 8.02 -1.30
C PRO A 245 -15.62 7.68 -2.74
N GLN A 246 -16.60 7.34 -3.58
CA GLN A 246 -16.33 6.97 -4.97
C GLN A 246 -15.82 8.17 -5.78
N LYS A 247 -16.44 9.35 -5.62
CA LYS A 247 -16.03 10.58 -6.32
C LYS A 247 -14.63 11.00 -5.91
N VAL A 248 -14.32 10.95 -4.60
CA VAL A 248 -13.00 11.26 -4.05
C VAL A 248 -11.94 10.29 -4.56
N PHE A 249 -12.23 8.98 -4.54
CA PHE A 249 -11.30 7.98 -5.05
C PHE A 249 -11.01 8.19 -6.54
N ASP A 250 -12.04 8.49 -7.34
CA ASP A 250 -11.90 8.77 -8.76
C ASP A 250 -11.06 10.02 -9.05
N GLN A 251 -11.24 11.09 -8.26
CA GLN A 251 -10.40 12.29 -8.33
C GLN A 251 -8.95 11.98 -7.95
N ALA A 252 -8.73 11.30 -6.82
CA ALA A 252 -7.41 10.95 -6.34
C ALA A 252 -6.66 10.04 -7.31
N VAL A 253 -7.32 9.06 -7.94
CA VAL A 253 -6.70 8.21 -8.97
C VAL A 253 -6.33 9.00 -10.22
N ARG A 254 -7.16 9.97 -10.65
CA ARG A 254 -6.81 10.83 -11.79
C ARG A 254 -5.57 11.66 -11.51
N GLU A 255 -5.44 12.24 -10.33
CA GLU A 255 -4.25 12.99 -9.94
C GLU A 255 -3.04 12.07 -9.72
N ALA A 256 -3.21 10.92 -9.08
CA ALA A 256 -2.14 9.94 -8.91
C ALA A 256 -1.58 9.50 -10.26
N LYS A 257 -2.43 9.32 -11.29
CA LYS A 257 -1.94 9.04 -12.65
C LYS A 257 -1.10 10.15 -13.24
N ARG A 258 -1.37 11.42 -12.93
CA ARG A 258 -0.58 12.56 -13.43
C ARG A 258 0.79 12.63 -12.79
N PHE A 259 0.87 12.39 -11.48
CA PHE A 259 2.11 12.55 -10.72
C PHE A 259 2.97 11.30 -10.67
N LEU A 260 2.34 10.12 -10.65
CA LEU A 260 3.02 8.85 -10.39
C LEU A 260 3.24 8.02 -11.66
N CYS A 261 2.47 8.21 -12.74
CA CYS A 261 2.64 7.41 -13.94
C CYS A 261 3.75 7.95 -14.85
N HIS A 262 4.72 7.10 -15.19
CA HIS A 262 5.79 7.43 -16.13
C HIS A 262 5.75 6.49 -17.32
N LYS A 263 5.55 7.06 -18.51
CA LYS A 263 5.54 6.30 -19.76
C LYS A 263 6.94 5.86 -20.15
N LEU A 264 7.04 4.59 -20.56
CA LEU A 264 8.26 3.97 -21.06
C LEU A 264 7.96 3.34 -22.43
N GLU A 265 8.89 3.50 -23.36
CA GLU A 265 8.76 2.93 -24.71
C GLU A 265 8.96 1.41 -24.71
N ASN A 266 9.87 0.92 -23.87
CA ASN A 266 10.28 -0.47 -23.85
C ASN A 266 10.57 -0.94 -22.42
N LYS A 267 10.58 -2.26 -22.23
CA LYS A 267 11.15 -2.90 -21.03
C LYS A 267 12.68 -2.87 -21.09
N TYR A 268 13.31 -2.92 -19.91
CA TYR A 268 14.75 -2.82 -19.70
C TYR A 268 15.34 -4.18 -19.28
N ASP A 269 16.65 -4.36 -19.49
CA ASP A 269 17.36 -5.57 -19.08
C ASP A 269 17.47 -5.69 -17.55
N VAL A 270 17.63 -4.54 -16.88
CA VAL A 270 17.70 -4.44 -15.42
C VAL A 270 16.83 -3.30 -14.93
N THR A 271 16.00 -3.58 -13.92
CA THR A 271 15.34 -2.54 -13.14
C THR A 271 15.95 -2.47 -11.75
N VAL A 272 16.34 -1.27 -11.33
CA VAL A 272 16.74 -0.98 -9.95
C VAL A 272 15.61 -0.21 -9.26
N VAL A 273 15.12 -0.67 -8.11
CA VAL A 273 14.01 -0.06 -7.38
C VAL A 273 14.46 0.27 -5.97
N SER A 274 14.35 1.52 -5.53
CA SER A 274 14.30 1.82 -4.10
C SER A 274 12.92 1.44 -3.58
N ALA A 275 12.86 0.56 -2.57
CA ALA A 275 11.60 0.21 -1.93
C ALA A 275 11.02 1.33 -1.06
N TYR A 276 11.71 2.47 -0.90
CA TYR A 276 11.26 3.57 -0.07
C TYR A 276 9.88 4.08 -0.51
N PRO A 277 8.94 4.35 0.41
CA PRO A 277 9.03 4.23 1.88
C PRO A 277 8.65 2.85 2.46
N SER A 278 8.34 1.85 1.62
CA SER A 278 7.96 0.50 2.03
C SER A 278 9.18 -0.38 2.34
N THR A 279 10.13 0.13 3.15
CA THR A 279 11.44 -0.51 3.36
C THR A 279 11.57 -1.28 4.67
N LYS A 280 10.60 -1.18 5.57
CA LYS A 280 10.73 -1.69 6.94
C LYS A 280 10.96 -3.19 7.00
N ASP A 281 10.28 -3.96 6.16
CA ASP A 281 10.33 -5.42 6.21
C ASP A 281 10.19 -6.02 4.80
N LEU A 282 10.44 -7.33 4.68
CA LEU A 282 10.40 -8.03 3.40
C LEU A 282 8.98 -8.07 2.80
N TRP A 283 7.97 -8.20 3.66
CA TRP A 283 6.56 -8.21 3.27
C TRP A 283 6.15 -6.93 2.54
N GLN A 284 6.42 -5.76 3.13
CA GLN A 284 6.14 -4.46 2.54
C GLN A 284 7.06 -4.17 1.34
N THR A 285 8.33 -4.59 1.40
CA THR A 285 9.28 -4.52 0.27
C THR A 285 8.77 -5.25 -0.96
N GLY A 286 7.97 -6.31 -0.76
CA GLY A 286 7.33 -7.07 -1.83
C GLY A 286 6.54 -6.23 -2.84
N LYS A 287 6.04 -5.05 -2.45
CA LYS A 287 5.39 -4.11 -3.38
C LYS A 287 6.29 -3.70 -4.55
N SER A 288 7.59 -3.58 -4.29
CA SER A 288 8.59 -3.14 -5.27
C SER A 288 8.89 -4.22 -6.33
N PHE A 289 8.67 -5.51 -6.00
CA PHE A 289 8.82 -6.59 -6.98
C PHE A 289 7.86 -6.42 -8.15
N TYR A 290 6.62 -6.02 -7.86
CA TYR A 290 5.60 -5.79 -8.88
C TYR A 290 5.93 -4.58 -9.77
N LEU A 291 6.54 -3.53 -9.23
CA LEU A 291 6.97 -2.36 -10.01
C LEU A 291 8.18 -2.71 -10.90
N GLY A 292 9.10 -3.52 -10.37
CA GLY A 292 10.22 -4.08 -11.13
C GLY A 292 9.74 -4.95 -12.31
N ASP A 293 8.74 -5.79 -12.09
CA ASP A 293 8.17 -6.68 -13.11
C ASP A 293 7.57 -5.91 -14.30
N LEU A 294 6.92 -4.76 -14.05
CA LEU A 294 6.34 -3.92 -15.10
C LEU A 294 7.39 -3.41 -16.10
N THR A 295 8.63 -3.22 -15.64
CA THR A 295 9.69 -2.55 -16.41
C THR A 295 10.79 -3.47 -16.89
N THR A 296 10.95 -4.63 -16.26
CA THR A 296 12.00 -5.57 -16.59
C THR A 296 11.52 -6.52 -17.69
N ARG A 297 12.33 -6.76 -18.72
CA ARG A 297 12.03 -7.76 -19.75
C ARG A 297 12.08 -9.19 -19.17
N ASP A 298 11.52 -10.16 -19.88
CA ASP A 298 11.71 -11.56 -19.51
C ASP A 298 13.20 -11.95 -19.63
N GLU A 299 13.66 -12.85 -18.76
CA GLU A 299 15.07 -13.15 -18.48
C GLU A 299 15.92 -11.97 -17.93
N GLY A 300 15.26 -10.85 -17.61
CA GLY A 300 15.89 -9.68 -17.00
C GLY A 300 16.06 -9.79 -15.48
N HIS A 301 16.61 -8.73 -14.88
CA HIS A 301 16.96 -8.68 -13.46
C HIS A 301 16.30 -7.51 -12.73
N ILE A 302 15.65 -7.77 -11.61
CA ILE A 302 15.09 -6.76 -10.71
C ILE A 302 16.01 -6.67 -9.48
N ILE A 303 16.58 -5.49 -9.23
CA ILE A 303 17.36 -5.21 -8.03
C ILE A 303 16.52 -4.29 -7.14
N VAL A 304 16.18 -4.72 -5.94
CA VAL A 304 15.42 -3.91 -4.97
C VAL A 304 16.31 -3.52 -3.81
N VAL A 305 16.42 -2.23 -3.52
CA VAL A 305 17.14 -1.69 -2.36
C VAL A 305 16.15 -1.43 -1.23
N SER A 306 16.38 -2.04 -0.07
CA SER A 306 15.49 -1.94 1.08
C SER A 306 16.23 -2.17 2.40
N SER A 307 15.84 -1.49 3.47
CA SER A 307 16.53 -1.62 4.76
C SER A 307 16.19 -2.88 5.53
N LEU A 308 14.94 -3.31 5.51
CA LEU A 308 14.44 -4.50 6.22
C LEU A 308 14.70 -4.46 7.75
N GLU A 309 14.71 -3.26 8.35
CA GLU A 309 14.96 -3.03 9.79
C GLU A 309 14.05 -3.86 10.72
N ASP A 310 12.80 -4.13 10.29
CA ASP A 310 11.79 -4.92 11.01
C ASP A 310 11.77 -6.40 10.54
N GLY A 311 12.77 -6.86 9.78
CA GLY A 311 12.92 -8.27 9.41
C GLY A 311 12.00 -8.72 8.27
N LEU A 312 11.37 -9.88 8.46
CA LEU A 312 10.47 -10.50 7.46
C LEU A 312 9.06 -9.89 7.45
N GLY A 313 8.67 -9.17 8.51
CA GLY A 313 7.37 -8.50 8.63
C GLY A 313 6.27 -9.40 9.22
N ASP A 314 5.01 -8.94 9.10
CA ASP A 314 3.83 -9.57 9.72
C ASP A 314 3.44 -10.95 9.15
N HIS A 315 4.04 -11.32 8.01
CA HIS A 315 3.80 -12.59 7.31
C HIS A 315 5.14 -13.30 7.06
N PRO A 316 5.85 -13.75 8.11
CA PRO A 316 7.24 -14.22 8.00
C PRO A 316 7.39 -15.49 7.14
N LYS A 317 6.33 -16.30 7.04
CA LYS A 317 6.27 -17.48 6.17
C LYS A 317 6.35 -17.13 4.68
N PHE A 318 6.15 -15.88 4.30
CA PHE A 318 6.32 -15.41 2.92
C PHE A 318 7.71 -15.77 2.37
N ALA A 319 8.77 -15.55 3.15
CA ALA A 319 10.14 -15.90 2.78
C ALA A 319 10.30 -17.42 2.52
N GLU A 320 9.69 -18.24 3.37
CA GLU A 320 9.70 -19.70 3.25
C GLU A 320 8.97 -20.15 2.00
N PHE A 321 7.76 -19.63 1.76
CA PHE A 321 6.93 -19.99 0.60
C PHE A 321 7.52 -19.55 -0.74
N LEU A 322 8.43 -18.57 -0.75
CA LEU A 322 9.22 -18.27 -1.95
C LEU A 322 10.15 -19.43 -2.35
N SER A 323 10.37 -20.46 -1.53
CA SER A 323 11.15 -21.65 -1.91
C SER A 323 10.35 -22.69 -2.70
N TYR A 324 9.02 -22.66 -2.59
CA TYR A 324 8.11 -23.65 -3.18
C TYR A 324 7.87 -23.37 -4.66
N ASP A 325 7.50 -24.40 -5.42
CA ASP A 325 7.05 -24.20 -6.80
C ASP A 325 5.62 -23.66 -6.85
N LEU A 326 5.28 -22.97 -7.95
CA LEU A 326 3.97 -22.32 -8.10
C LEU A 326 2.81 -23.33 -7.95
N ARG A 327 2.96 -24.54 -8.51
CA ARG A 327 1.94 -25.59 -8.44
C ARG A 327 1.72 -26.09 -7.01
N ASP A 328 2.79 -26.21 -6.23
CA ASP A 328 2.69 -26.66 -4.84
C ASP A 328 1.98 -25.62 -3.98
N LEU A 329 2.33 -24.34 -4.16
CA LEU A 329 1.64 -23.23 -3.50
C LEU A 329 0.14 -23.21 -3.81
N GLU A 330 -0.23 -23.40 -5.08
CA GLU A 330 -1.64 -23.47 -5.51
C GLU A 330 -2.35 -24.70 -4.94
N ALA A 331 -1.65 -25.83 -4.72
CA ALA A 331 -2.22 -27.06 -4.18
C ALA A 331 -2.42 -27.03 -2.66
N ILE A 332 -1.59 -26.29 -1.91
CA ILE A 332 -1.66 -26.25 -0.44
C ILE A 332 -2.45 -25.07 0.12
N ILE A 333 -2.77 -24.04 -0.68
CA ILE A 333 -3.37 -22.79 -0.19
C ILE A 333 -4.69 -22.96 0.59
N ASP A 334 -5.42 -24.05 0.34
CA ASP A 334 -6.71 -24.37 0.98
C ASP A 334 -6.61 -25.43 2.07
N GLN A 335 -5.41 -25.85 2.43
CA GLN A 335 -5.22 -26.83 3.49
C GLN A 335 -5.26 -26.13 4.85
N ASP A 336 -6.09 -26.63 5.76
CA ASP A 336 -6.24 -26.11 7.13
C ASP A 336 -4.93 -26.14 7.94
N SER A 337 -3.96 -26.98 7.53
CA SER A 337 -2.64 -27.07 8.17
C SER A 337 -1.70 -25.91 7.82
N VAL A 338 -2.06 -25.02 6.89
CA VAL A 338 -1.23 -23.87 6.52
C VAL A 338 -1.33 -22.79 7.58
N GLU A 339 -0.21 -22.47 8.22
CA GLU A 339 -0.11 -21.48 9.30
C GLU A 339 -0.35 -20.03 8.82
N ASP A 340 0.09 -19.69 7.60
CA ASP A 340 -0.04 -18.33 7.03
C ASP A 340 -0.47 -18.39 5.55
N PRO A 341 -1.75 -18.66 5.28
CA PRO A 341 -2.21 -18.83 3.90
C PRO A 341 -2.22 -17.51 3.11
N LEU A 342 -2.23 -16.35 3.78
CA LEU A 342 -2.07 -15.06 3.09
C LEU A 342 -0.64 -14.85 2.57
N ALA A 343 0.38 -15.38 3.25
CA ALA A 343 1.73 -15.40 2.72
C ALA A 343 1.86 -16.23 1.43
N ILE A 344 1.10 -17.32 1.29
CA ILE A 344 1.02 -18.10 0.04
C ILE A 344 0.49 -17.24 -1.09
N VAL A 345 -0.56 -16.44 -0.86
CA VAL A 345 -1.12 -15.53 -1.87
C VAL A 345 -0.06 -14.56 -2.41
N ALA A 346 0.74 -13.97 -1.53
CA ALA A 346 1.85 -13.10 -1.94
C ALA A 346 2.97 -13.89 -2.64
N ALA A 347 3.31 -15.08 -2.15
CA ALA A 347 4.32 -15.94 -2.74
C ALA A 347 3.95 -16.36 -4.17
N ILE A 348 2.69 -16.72 -4.44
CA ILE A 348 2.16 -17.00 -5.77
C ILE A 348 2.36 -15.79 -6.70
N ALA A 349 2.02 -14.59 -6.24
CA ALA A 349 2.15 -13.38 -7.03
C ALA A 349 3.62 -13.08 -7.39
N VAL A 350 4.56 -13.32 -6.47
CA VAL A 350 6.00 -13.13 -6.71
C VAL A 350 6.60 -14.27 -7.53
N LYS A 351 6.14 -15.51 -7.34
CA LYS A 351 6.59 -16.67 -8.11
C LYS A 351 6.32 -16.53 -9.60
N ARG A 352 5.17 -15.95 -9.96
CA ARG A 352 4.87 -15.61 -11.37
C ARG A 352 5.91 -14.67 -11.99
N ILE A 353 6.55 -13.82 -11.18
CA ILE A 353 7.66 -12.95 -11.61
C ILE A 353 8.94 -13.78 -11.72
N THR A 354 9.27 -14.55 -10.68
CA THR A 354 10.54 -15.30 -10.61
C THR A 354 10.62 -16.50 -11.58
N LEU A 355 9.49 -16.92 -12.15
CA LEU A 355 9.46 -17.84 -13.30
C LEU A 355 10.07 -17.25 -14.58
N LYS A 356 10.11 -15.92 -14.69
CA LYS A 356 10.55 -15.22 -15.90
C LYS A 356 11.74 -14.29 -15.67
N LYS A 357 12.05 -13.95 -14.42
CA LYS A 357 12.99 -12.89 -14.04
C LYS A 357 13.75 -13.27 -12.79
N ARG A 358 14.90 -12.63 -12.58
CA ARG A 358 15.66 -12.73 -11.32
C ARG A 358 15.35 -11.54 -10.42
N ILE A 359 15.25 -11.77 -9.12
CA ILE A 359 15.08 -10.72 -8.11
C ILE A 359 16.25 -10.79 -7.12
N THR A 360 16.92 -9.66 -6.90
CA THR A 360 17.93 -9.50 -5.86
C THR A 360 17.49 -8.37 -4.93
N VAL A 361 17.32 -8.66 -3.65
CA VAL A 361 17.10 -7.64 -2.61
C VAL A 361 18.45 -7.27 -1.99
N VAL A 362 18.75 -5.98 -1.94
CA VAL A 362 19.97 -5.43 -1.35
C VAL A 362 19.60 -4.80 -0.01
N THR A 363 20.09 -5.39 1.08
CA THR A 363 19.97 -4.89 2.45
C THR A 363 21.31 -5.02 3.17
N LYS A 364 21.70 -4.05 3.99
CA LYS A 364 22.85 -4.13 4.90
C LYS A 364 22.47 -4.73 6.26
N GLU A 365 21.20 -5.05 6.47
CA GLU A 365 20.71 -5.56 7.74
C GLU A 365 21.17 -7.01 7.95
N ASN A 366 21.87 -7.25 9.05
CA ASN A 366 22.54 -8.54 9.31
C ASN A 366 21.59 -9.60 9.90
N ASN A 367 20.43 -9.19 10.39
CA ASN A 367 19.45 -10.09 11.02
C ASN A 367 18.56 -10.82 10.01
N ILE A 368 18.68 -10.50 8.71
CA ILE A 368 17.91 -11.15 7.65
C ILE A 368 18.61 -12.46 7.29
N PRO A 369 17.93 -13.62 7.34
CA PRO A 369 18.53 -14.87 6.92
C PRO A 369 19.00 -14.73 5.47
N CYS A 370 20.16 -15.30 5.14
CA CYS A 370 20.60 -15.40 3.76
C CYS A 370 19.60 -16.25 2.98
N ILE A 371 18.71 -15.61 2.22
CA ILE A 371 17.78 -16.28 1.33
C ILE A 371 18.45 -16.35 -0.04
N ASN A 372 18.72 -17.58 -0.49
CA ASN A 372 19.17 -17.86 -1.86
C ASN A 372 18.31 -18.99 -2.42
N ILE A 373 17.33 -18.60 -3.20
CA ILE A 373 16.36 -19.48 -3.83
C ILE A 373 16.47 -19.27 -5.34
N LYS A 374 16.09 -20.25 -6.14
CA LYS A 374 16.07 -20.12 -7.60
C LYS A 374 15.39 -18.80 -8.03
N ASN A 375 16.16 -17.94 -8.70
CA ASN A 375 15.77 -16.62 -9.20
C ASN A 375 15.36 -15.58 -8.13
N PHE A 376 15.65 -15.81 -6.85
CA PHE A 376 15.42 -14.86 -5.76
C PHE A 376 16.54 -14.93 -4.72
N GLU A 377 17.21 -13.81 -4.47
CA GLU A 377 18.25 -13.73 -3.44
C GLU A 377 18.18 -12.44 -2.62
N ILE A 378 18.71 -12.49 -1.40
CA ILE A 378 18.97 -11.32 -0.56
C ILE A 378 20.48 -11.22 -0.33
N VAL A 379 21.07 -10.06 -0.61
CA VAL A 379 22.52 -9.85 -0.58
C VAL A 379 22.90 -8.58 0.20
N PRO A 380 24.06 -8.58 0.88
CA PRO A 380 24.53 -7.44 1.67
C PRO A 380 25.06 -6.26 0.86
N THR A 381 25.37 -6.50 -0.43
CA THR A 381 26.11 -5.56 -1.28
C THR A 381 25.43 -5.42 -2.63
N PHE A 382 25.38 -4.19 -3.13
CA PHE A 382 24.79 -3.89 -4.43
C PHE A 382 25.57 -4.60 -5.56
N PRO A 383 24.92 -5.44 -6.37
CA PRO A 383 25.61 -6.26 -7.38
C PRO A 383 25.86 -5.48 -8.68
N GLU A 384 26.76 -4.49 -8.66
CA GLU A 384 26.99 -3.55 -9.78
C GLU A 384 27.31 -4.23 -11.12
N LYS A 385 27.96 -5.41 -11.09
CA LYS A 385 28.32 -6.18 -12.28
C LYS A 385 27.11 -6.59 -13.13
N ILE A 386 25.93 -6.72 -12.52
CA ILE A 386 24.68 -7.06 -13.22
C ILE A 386 24.29 -5.98 -14.23
N LEU A 387 24.70 -4.72 -14.00
CA LEU A 387 24.36 -3.58 -14.86
C LEU A 387 25.25 -3.48 -16.11
N LYS A 388 26.38 -4.20 -16.15
CA LYS A 388 27.38 -4.09 -17.23
C LYS A 388 26.77 -4.43 -18.59
N ASN A 389 26.94 -3.52 -19.56
CA ASN A 389 26.47 -3.70 -20.95
C ASN A 389 24.96 -3.97 -21.07
N ARG A 390 24.16 -3.49 -20.11
CA ARG A 390 22.71 -3.67 -20.07
C ARG A 390 21.97 -2.35 -20.01
N SER A 391 20.76 -2.32 -20.55
CA SER A 391 19.83 -1.21 -20.40
C SER A 391 19.23 -1.22 -19.00
N VAL A 392 19.25 -0.07 -18.33
CA VAL A 392 18.85 0.05 -16.92
C VAL A 392 17.76 1.10 -16.76
N VAL A 393 16.73 0.78 -16.00
CA VAL A 393 15.81 1.79 -15.45
C VAL A 393 15.88 1.79 -13.94
N ILE A 394 15.93 2.99 -13.36
CA ILE A 394 16.05 3.22 -11.92
C ILE A 394 14.76 3.88 -11.43
N LEU A 395 14.01 3.19 -10.58
CA LEU A 395 12.87 3.73 -9.86
C LEU A 395 13.37 4.24 -8.50
N LYS A 396 13.38 5.56 -8.30
CA LYS A 396 13.93 6.22 -7.09
C LYS A 396 13.09 5.99 -5.84
N ASP A 397 11.86 5.52 -5.99
CA ASP A 397 10.94 5.19 -4.91
C ASP A 397 9.85 4.21 -5.39
N SER A 398 9.13 3.62 -4.43
CA SER A 398 8.04 2.65 -4.65
C SER A 398 6.68 3.29 -4.97
N TYR A 399 6.60 4.62 -5.13
CA TYR A 399 5.37 5.29 -5.54
C TYR A 399 5.35 5.57 -7.05
N VAL A 400 6.51 5.59 -7.71
CA VAL A 400 6.62 5.61 -9.17
C VAL A 400 5.87 4.42 -9.77
N LEU A 401 4.95 4.70 -10.68
CA LEU A 401 4.23 3.72 -11.47
C LEU A 401 4.70 3.78 -12.94
N PRO A 402 5.61 2.90 -13.35
CA PRO A 402 5.99 2.81 -14.75
C PRO A 402 4.85 2.22 -15.59
N VAL A 403 4.63 2.77 -16.78
CA VAL A 403 3.66 2.29 -17.77
C VAL A 403 4.41 2.07 -19.08
N VAL A 404 4.69 0.80 -19.41
CA VAL A 404 5.29 0.46 -20.69
C VAL A 404 4.20 0.46 -21.75
N GLU A 405 4.36 1.28 -22.78
CA GLU A 405 3.48 1.22 -23.95
C GLU A 405 3.82 -0.10 -24.67
N GLU A 406 2.98 -1.11 -24.52
CA GLU A 406 3.03 -2.24 -25.45
C GLU A 406 2.66 -1.66 -26.80
N GLY A 407 3.66 -1.44 -27.66
CA GLY A 407 3.45 -1.08 -29.05
C GLY A 407 2.35 -1.99 -29.58
N SER A 408 1.26 -1.38 -30.06
CA SER A 408 0.16 -2.08 -30.70
C SER A 408 0.74 -3.14 -31.60
N LYS A 409 0.66 -4.41 -31.19
CA LYS A 409 0.90 -5.53 -32.09
C LYS A 409 -0.19 -5.41 -33.16
N GLN A 410 0.15 -4.75 -34.26
CA GLN A 410 -0.61 -4.76 -35.49
C GLN A 410 -0.62 -6.18 -36.06
#